data_AF-A0A830EP19-F1
#
_entry.id   AF-A0A830EP19-F1
#
_cell.length_a   1.000
_cell.length_b   1.000
_cell.length_c   1.000
_cell.angle_alpha   90.00
_cell.angle_beta   90.00
_cell.angle_gamma   90.00
#
_symmetry.space_group_name_H-M   'P 1'
#
loop_
_entity.id
_entity.type
_entity.pdbx_description
1 polymer ?
#
loop_
_entity_poly.entity_id
_entity_poly.type
_entity_poly.pdbx_seq_one_letter_code
_entity_poly.pdbx_strand_id
1 'polypeptide(L)' 'MSNRVVEGRMVTPERLAELVEGERPLEAESIEDAEMACPECGENVLSVGYMPSVTEFVTAYKCQECSWSDTDR' A
#
# COMPACT_ATOMS: atom_id res chain seq x y z
N MET A 1 -0.85 6.87 11.91
CA MET A 1 -0.40 7.20 10.54
C MET A 1 1.12 7.28 10.53
N SER A 2 1.79 6.14 10.35
CA SER A 2 3.25 6.09 10.28
C SER A 2 3.66 5.99 8.81
N ASN A 3 4.53 6.89 8.37
CA ASN A 3 5.13 6.81 7.04
C ASN A 3 6.09 5.62 6.98
N ARG A 4 6.26 5.04 5.79
CA ARG A 4 7.18 3.91 5.57
C ARG A 4 8.10 4.18 4.39
N VAL A 5 9.22 3.47 4.36
CA VAL A 5 10.13 3.50 3.20
C VAL A 5 9.68 2.44 2.20
N VAL A 6 9.46 2.86 0.97
CA VAL A 6 9.10 2.03 -0.18
C VAL A 6 9.91 2.48 -1.38
N GLU A 7 10.60 1.54 -2.02
CA GLU A 7 11.51 1.74 -3.16
C GLU A 7 12.51 2.88 -2.90
N GLY A 8 13.07 2.90 -1.67
CA GLY A 8 14.04 3.91 -1.23
C GLY A 8 13.46 5.31 -0.98
N ARG A 9 12.14 5.49 -0.95
CA ARG A 9 11.47 6.78 -0.73
C ARG A 9 10.56 6.72 0.48
N MET A 10 10.45 7.84 1.21
CA MET A 10 9.46 7.96 2.28
C MET A 10 8.07 8.13 1.66
N VAL A 11 7.12 7.30 2.07
CA VAL A 11 5.77 7.24 1.55
C VAL A 11 4.76 7.39 2.68
N THR A 12 3.78 8.27 2.48
CA THR A 12 2.61 8.44 3.36
C THR A 12 1.56 7.38 3.03
N PRO A 13 0.59 7.11 3.92
CA PRO A 13 -0.43 6.11 3.62
C PRO A 13 -1.25 6.41 2.36
N GLU A 14 -1.68 7.66 2.17
CA GLU A 14 -2.39 8.09 0.95
C GLU A 14 -1.54 7.90 -0.30
N ARG A 15 -0.22 8.18 -0.22
CA ARG A 15 0.69 8.00 -1.35
C ARG A 15 0.94 6.52 -1.63
N LEU A 16 0.95 5.67 -0.62
CA LEU A 16 1.08 4.21 -0.80
C LEU A 16 -0.13 3.68 -1.54
N ALA A 17 -1.33 4.05 -1.11
CA ALA A 17 -2.58 3.71 -1.80
C ALA A 17 -2.58 4.24 -3.25
N GLU A 18 -2.18 5.49 -3.47
CA GLU A 18 -2.06 6.08 -4.82
C GLU A 18 -1.08 5.31 -5.72
N LEU A 19 0.02 4.80 -5.18
CA LEU A 19 0.99 4.01 -5.95
C LEU A 19 0.42 2.68 -6.44
N VAL A 20 -0.54 2.10 -5.72
CA VAL A 20 -1.16 0.82 -6.06
C VAL A 20 -2.41 1.02 -6.92
N GLU A 21 -3.30 1.92 -6.52
CA GLU A 21 -4.58 2.19 -7.22
C GLU A 21 -4.37 3.01 -8.50
N GLY A 22 -3.31 3.82 -8.57
CA GLY A 22 -3.03 4.74 -9.67
C GLY A 22 -3.75 6.09 -9.55
N GLU A 23 -4.67 6.25 -8.61
CA GLU A 23 -5.38 7.48 -8.29
C GLU A 23 -5.30 7.80 -6.79
N ARG A 24 -5.43 9.07 -6.40
CA ARG A 24 -5.43 9.43 -4.98
C ARG A 24 -6.74 9.01 -4.31
N PRO A 25 -6.67 8.35 -3.14
CA PRO A 25 -7.87 8.00 -2.39
C PRO A 25 -8.49 9.24 -1.73
N LEU A 26 -9.72 9.10 -1.24
CA LEU A 26 -10.35 10.08 -0.38
C LEU A 26 -9.75 10.07 1.03
N GLU A 27 -9.46 8.90 1.56
CA GLU A 27 -8.87 8.68 2.89
C GLU A 27 -8.04 7.39 2.90
N ALA A 28 -7.03 7.33 3.76
CA ALA A 28 -6.21 6.13 3.97
C ALA A 28 -5.91 5.93 5.45
N GLU A 29 -5.91 4.66 5.88
CA GLU A 29 -5.55 4.25 7.23
C GLU A 29 -4.02 4.25 7.43
N SER A 30 -3.54 3.75 8.57
CA SER A 30 -2.08 3.66 8.78
C SER A 30 -1.47 2.53 7.96
N ILE A 31 -0.19 2.67 7.58
CA ILE A 31 0.55 1.59 6.93
C ILE A 31 0.94 0.53 7.96
N GLU A 32 0.68 -0.72 7.63
CA GLU A 32 0.99 -1.90 8.44
C GLU A 32 1.91 -2.88 7.69
N ASP A 33 2.57 -3.77 8.41
CA ASP A 33 3.34 -4.87 7.81
C ASP A 33 2.37 -6.01 7.51
N ALA A 34 2.33 -6.47 6.25
CA ALA A 34 1.44 -7.54 5.84
C ALA A 34 1.97 -8.91 6.30
N GLU A 35 1.06 -9.86 6.53
CA GLU A 35 1.41 -11.24 6.94
C GLU A 35 1.86 -12.11 5.75
N MET A 36 2.51 -11.51 4.75
CA MET A 36 3.00 -12.20 3.55
C MET A 36 4.34 -11.62 3.06
N ALA A 37 5.11 -12.48 2.39
CA ALA A 37 6.31 -12.07 1.65
C ALA A 37 5.93 -11.73 0.20
N CYS A 38 6.71 -10.84 -0.42
CA CYS A 38 6.53 -10.45 -1.80
C CYS A 38 6.73 -11.67 -2.73
N PRO A 39 5.79 -11.97 -3.63
CA PRO A 39 5.88 -13.13 -4.50
C PRO A 39 6.99 -13.01 -5.56
N GLU A 40 7.48 -11.79 -5.84
CA GLU A 40 8.51 -11.57 -6.86
C GLU A 40 9.94 -11.61 -6.30
N CYS A 41 10.16 -11.11 -5.08
CA CYS A 41 11.52 -11.00 -4.51
C CYS A 41 11.68 -11.56 -3.09
N GLY A 42 10.60 -11.98 -2.43
CA GLY A 42 10.64 -12.54 -1.07
C GLY A 42 10.78 -11.52 0.07
N GLU A 43 10.81 -10.23 -0.25
CA GLU A 43 10.92 -9.13 0.73
C GLU A 43 9.59 -8.83 1.43
N ASN A 44 9.64 -7.95 2.45
CA ASN A 44 8.46 -7.54 3.20
C ASN A 44 7.44 -6.80 2.31
N VAL A 45 6.17 -7.07 2.60
CA VAL A 45 5.02 -6.40 2.00
C VAL A 45 4.37 -5.51 3.05
N LEU A 46 4.00 -4.30 2.65
CA LEU A 46 3.19 -3.39 3.44
C LEU A 46 1.74 -3.45 2.98
N SER A 47 0.82 -3.27 3.92
CA SER A 47 -0.60 -3.07 3.64
C SER A 47 -1.06 -1.67 4.02
N VAL A 48 -2.05 -1.16 3.29
CA VAL A 48 -2.77 0.06 3.65
C VAL A 48 -4.24 -0.07 3.24
N GLY A 49 -5.14 0.12 4.19
CA GLY A 49 -6.56 0.30 3.93
C GLY A 49 -6.85 1.71 3.42
N TYR A 50 -7.70 1.85 2.40
CA TYR A 50 -8.06 3.17 1.86
C TYR A 50 -9.46 3.19 1.25
N MET A 51 -10.00 4.40 1.12
CA MET A 51 -11.31 4.66 0.50
C MET A 51 -11.12 5.32 -0.87
N PRO A 52 -11.23 4.57 -1.99
CA PRO A 52 -11.21 5.18 -3.33
C PRO A 52 -12.49 5.96 -3.62
N SER A 53 -13.60 5.56 -3.01
CA SER A 53 -14.88 6.26 -3.06
C SER A 53 -15.57 6.22 -1.69
N VAL A 54 -16.63 7.02 -1.52
CA VAL A 54 -17.37 7.10 -0.25
C VAL A 54 -18.09 5.79 0.14
N THR A 55 -18.25 4.85 -0.80
CA THR A 55 -18.97 3.59 -0.60
C THR A 55 -18.08 2.36 -0.61
N GLU A 56 -16.76 2.52 -0.71
CA GLU A 56 -15.84 1.42 -0.91
C GLU A 56 -14.61 1.53 -0.02
N PHE A 57 -14.13 0.38 0.44
CA PHE A 57 -12.92 0.24 1.23
C PHE A 57 -12.09 -0.89 0.63
N VAL A 58 -10.81 -0.64 0.43
CA VAL A 58 -9.88 -1.53 -0.28
C VAL A 58 -8.60 -1.63 0.51
N THR A 59 -8.01 -2.82 0.54
CA THR A 59 -6.68 -3.05 1.09
C THR A 59 -5.68 -3.15 -0.05
N ALA A 60 -4.75 -2.19 -0.13
CA ALA A 60 -3.61 -2.28 -1.03
C ALA A 60 -2.44 -2.98 -0.35
N TYR A 61 -1.71 -3.77 -1.14
CA TYR A 61 -0.46 -4.43 -0.78
C TYR A 61 0.67 -3.92 -1.67
N LYS A 62 1.81 -3.60 -1.07
CA LYS A 62 2.97 -3.08 -1.81
C LYS A 62 4.27 -3.65 -1.26
N CYS A 63 5.09 -4.24 -2.12
CA CYS A 63 6.45 -4.64 -1.74
C CYS A 63 7.28 -3.40 -1.41
N GLN A 64 8.10 -3.48 -0.36
CA GLN A 64 8.98 -2.40 0.03
C GLN A 64 10.13 -2.16 -0.97
N GLU A 65 10.58 -3.18 -1.68
CA GLU A 65 11.82 -3.11 -2.47
C GLU A 65 11.62 -3.15 -3.98
N CYS A 66 10.54 -3.79 -4.48
CA CYS A 66 10.29 -3.93 -5.91
C CYS A 66 8.93 -3.35 -6.34
N SER A 67 8.69 -3.31 -7.65
CA SER A 67 7.49 -2.74 -8.25
C SER A 67 6.20 -3.49 -7.93
N TRP A 68 6.26 -4.73 -7.44
CA TRP A 68 5.09 -5.54 -7.16
C TRP A 68 4.11 -4.85 -6.21
N SER A 69 2.83 -4.92 -6.56
CA SER A 69 1.70 -4.45 -5.77
C SER A 69 0.43 -5.23 -6.14
N ASP A 70 -0.53 -5.27 -5.22
CA ASP A 70 -1.82 -5.93 -5.43
C ASP A 70 -2.91 -5.29 -4.56
N THR A 71 -4.16 -5.68 -4.76
CA THR A 71 -5.32 -5.29 -3.93
C THR A 71 -6.15 -6.51 -3.56
N ASP A 72 -7.01 -6.39 -2.54
CA ASP A 72 -7.95 -7.45 -2.12
C ASP A 72 -9.23 -7.57 -2.99
N ARG A 73 -9.22 -6.98 -4.19
CA ARG A 73 -10.34 -6.99 -5.16
C ARG A 73 -10.19 -8.08 -6.23
#